data_AF-A0A127PJ41-F1
#
_entry.id   AF-A0A127PJ41-F1
#
_cell.length_a   1.000
_cell.length_b   1.000
_cell.length_c   1.000
_cell.angle_alpha   90.00
_cell.angle_beta   90.00
_cell.angle_gamma   90.00
#
_symmetry.space_group_name_H-M   'P 1'
#
loop_
_entity.id
_entity.type
_entity.pdbx_description
1 polymer ?
#
loop_
_entity_poly.entity_id
_entity_poly.type
_entity_poly.pdbx_seq_one_letter_code
_entity_poly.pdbx_strand_id
1 'polypeptide(L)'
;MKAALQNYHTRMQLVLDYIDRHLDDDLDLDALSSVACYSKYHFHRQFAATFGLSVHRYIQLARMKRASYLLAYRDAQSVTDIAMEAGYDAPDAFSRAFRQRFGQSPSSFRKSPDWEPWLAAIRPLDNARSKLMQKTFTTNDVAIRNVSSTPVAIMEHRGDPVTLGATIQRFIAWRKAAGLHPKTSPTFNVWRSERRPASPADYSVDLCVGTDQPIEANGERIKAGEIPGGRCAVLRVVGNTDNLEPAALYLYRDWLPVSGEEARDFPIYCQRLSFFPEVPEHEAVAELYLPLK
;
A
#
# COMPACT_ATOMS: atom_id res chain seq x y z
N MET A 1 28.99 -18.76 11.15
CA MET A 1 27.89 -19.08 10.20
C MET A 1 26.76 -18.04 10.22
N LYS A 2 26.18 -17.68 11.39
CA LYS A 2 25.12 -16.65 11.49
C LYS A 2 25.52 -15.24 10.97
N ALA A 3 26.73 -14.77 11.27
CA ALA A 3 27.19 -13.44 10.85
C ALA A 3 27.32 -13.28 9.33
N ALA A 4 27.80 -14.32 8.62
CA ALA A 4 27.88 -14.30 7.16
C ALA A 4 26.48 -14.23 6.53
N LEU A 5 25.54 -15.07 7.00
CA LEU A 5 24.14 -15.05 6.53
C LEU A 5 23.46 -13.71 6.79
N GLN A 6 23.68 -13.11 7.96
CA GLN A 6 23.18 -11.77 8.28
C GLN A 6 23.72 -10.72 7.30
N ASN A 7 25.02 -10.77 6.98
CA ASN A 7 25.63 -9.88 5.99
C ASN A 7 25.03 -10.08 4.58
N TYR A 8 24.71 -11.31 4.18
CA TYR A 8 24.02 -11.58 2.91
C TYR A 8 22.63 -10.93 2.88
N HIS A 9 21.84 -11.10 3.94
CA HIS A 9 20.49 -10.54 4.03
C HIS A 9 20.53 -9.00 4.03
N THR A 10 21.42 -8.38 4.80
CA THR A 10 21.58 -6.92 4.84
C THR A 10 21.96 -6.36 3.46
N ARG A 11 22.88 -7.00 2.74
CA ARG A 11 23.24 -6.58 1.37
C ARG A 11 22.05 -6.68 0.42
N MET A 12 21.27 -7.75 0.51
CA MET A 12 20.07 -7.91 -0.32
C MET A 12 18.98 -6.90 0.04
N GLN A 13 18.80 -6.56 1.33
CA GLN A 13 17.90 -5.48 1.75
C GLN A 13 18.32 -4.14 1.16
N LEU A 14 19.62 -3.80 1.19
CA LEU A 14 20.13 -2.57 0.57
C LEU A 14 19.84 -2.50 -0.93
N VAL A 15 19.92 -3.63 -1.64
CA VAL A 15 19.56 -3.72 -3.06
C VAL A 15 18.06 -3.46 -3.26
N LEU A 16 17.18 -4.04 -2.45
CA LEU A 16 15.74 -3.79 -2.55
C LEU A 16 15.40 -2.33 -2.27
N ASP A 17 15.99 -1.76 -1.21
CA ASP A 17 15.88 -0.35 -0.86
C ASP A 17 16.37 0.57 -1.99
N TYR A 18 17.47 0.19 -2.65
CA TYR A 18 18.01 0.93 -3.78
C TYR A 18 17.05 0.89 -4.98
N ILE A 19 16.53 -0.29 -5.32
CA ILE A 19 15.55 -0.45 -6.41
C ILE A 19 14.31 0.41 -6.13
N ASP A 20 13.82 0.41 -4.88
CA ASP A 20 12.61 1.16 -4.51
C ASP A 20 12.80 2.68 -4.61
N ARG A 21 14.03 3.18 -4.42
CA ARG A 21 14.42 4.60 -4.53
C ARG A 21 14.70 5.05 -5.95
N HIS A 22 15.11 4.13 -6.82
CA HIS A 22 15.62 4.42 -8.17
C HIS A 22 14.80 3.67 -9.24
N LEU A 23 13.51 3.45 -9.00
CA LEU A 23 12.68 2.61 -9.88
C LEU A 23 12.55 3.20 -11.30
N ASP A 24 12.70 4.51 -11.42
CA ASP A 24 12.69 5.29 -12.66
C ASP A 24 14.02 5.26 -13.43
N ASP A 25 15.11 4.85 -12.77
CA ASP A 25 16.45 4.88 -13.35
C ASP A 25 16.73 3.62 -14.18
N ASP A 26 17.85 3.62 -14.92
CA ASP A 26 18.37 2.41 -15.54
C ASP A 26 18.97 1.49 -14.47
N LEU A 27 18.16 0.55 -13.99
CA LEU A 27 18.51 -0.43 -12.97
C LEU A 27 19.20 -1.64 -13.60
N ASP A 28 20.38 -1.41 -14.17
CA ASP A 28 21.17 -2.46 -14.80
C ASP A 28 21.82 -3.41 -13.77
N LEU A 29 22.38 -4.51 -14.27
CA LEU A 29 23.02 -5.52 -13.42
C LEU A 29 24.27 -4.97 -12.72
N ASP A 30 24.92 -3.96 -13.29
CA ASP A 30 26.20 -3.42 -12.86
C ASP A 30 26.00 -2.56 -11.62
N ALA A 31 25.05 -1.62 -11.69
CA ALA A 31 24.63 -0.78 -10.58
C ALA A 31 24.20 -1.63 -9.38
N LEU A 32 23.31 -2.61 -9.60
CA LEU A 32 22.76 -3.43 -8.52
C LEU A 32 23.80 -4.39 -7.91
N SER A 33 24.70 -4.94 -8.73
CA SER A 33 25.78 -5.78 -8.21
C SER A 33 26.78 -4.99 -7.35
N SER A 34 27.01 -3.72 -7.72
CA SER A 34 27.86 -2.79 -6.95
C SER A 34 27.23 -2.46 -5.59
N VAL A 35 25.93 -2.16 -5.55
CA VAL A 35 25.17 -1.96 -4.29
C VAL A 35 25.24 -3.19 -3.40
N ALA A 36 25.16 -4.38 -3.99
CA ALA A 36 25.23 -5.65 -3.25
C ALA A 36 26.66 -6.03 -2.81
N CYS A 37 27.69 -5.31 -3.28
CA CYS A 37 29.10 -5.68 -3.15
C CYS A 37 29.37 -7.12 -3.63
N TYR A 38 28.82 -7.48 -4.80
CA TYR A 38 29.05 -8.76 -5.49
C TYR A 38 29.53 -8.55 -6.92
N SER A 39 30.19 -9.55 -7.49
CA SER A 39 30.32 -9.62 -8.94
C SER A 39 28.96 -9.90 -9.58
N LYS A 40 28.76 -9.43 -10.81
CA LYS A 40 27.54 -9.65 -11.62
C LYS A 40 27.13 -11.13 -11.69
N TYR A 41 28.12 -12.02 -11.81
CA TYR A 41 27.92 -13.48 -11.89
C TYR A 41 27.32 -14.06 -10.61
N HIS A 42 27.78 -13.61 -9.45
CA HIS A 42 27.25 -14.08 -8.18
C HIS A 42 25.96 -13.37 -7.79
N PHE A 43 25.83 -12.08 -8.12
CA PHE A 43 24.66 -11.29 -7.76
C PHE A 43 23.36 -11.87 -8.31
N HIS A 44 23.24 -12.11 -9.62
CA HIS A 44 21.96 -12.59 -10.17
C HIS A 44 21.57 -13.97 -9.62
N ARG A 45 22.55 -14.86 -9.38
CA ARG A 45 22.32 -16.19 -8.80
C ARG A 45 21.88 -16.08 -7.35
N GLN A 46 22.57 -15.25 -6.56
CA GLN A 46 22.23 -15.03 -5.17
C GLN A 46 20.86 -14.37 -5.03
N PHE A 47 20.54 -13.37 -5.86
CA PHE A 47 19.25 -12.71 -5.87
C PHE A 47 18.14 -13.71 -6.21
N ALA A 48 18.30 -14.49 -7.28
CA ALA A 48 17.32 -15.50 -7.67
C ALA A 48 17.15 -16.61 -6.62
N ALA A 49 18.24 -17.08 -6.01
CA ALA A 49 18.18 -18.08 -4.94
C ALA A 49 17.48 -17.54 -3.68
N THR A 50 17.69 -16.26 -3.35
CA THR A 50 17.10 -15.62 -2.16
C THR A 50 15.62 -15.34 -2.38
N PHE A 51 15.27 -14.69 -3.49
CA PHE A 51 13.93 -14.15 -3.71
C PHE A 51 13.01 -15.06 -4.53
N GLY A 52 13.57 -16.01 -5.29
CA GLY A 52 12.81 -16.90 -6.18
C GLY A 52 12.44 -16.25 -7.52
N LEU A 53 12.97 -15.07 -7.81
CA LEU A 53 12.78 -14.33 -9.06
C LEU A 53 14.12 -13.71 -9.48
N SER A 54 14.33 -13.54 -10.79
CA SER A 54 15.45 -12.73 -11.28
C SER A 54 15.26 -11.25 -10.91
N VAL A 55 16.37 -10.53 -10.78
CA VAL A 55 16.36 -9.09 -10.48
C VAL A 55 15.59 -8.29 -11.54
N HIS A 56 15.75 -8.62 -12.82
CA HIS A 56 14.99 -8.01 -13.91
C HIS A 56 13.48 -8.23 -13.75
N ARG A 57 13.05 -9.45 -13.40
CA ARG A 57 11.63 -9.76 -13.17
C ARG A 57 11.09 -9.02 -11.94
N TYR A 58 11.90 -8.86 -10.90
CA TYR A 58 11.54 -8.07 -9.71
C TYR A 58 11.26 -6.60 -10.09
N ILE A 59 12.20 -5.96 -10.78
CA ILE A 59 12.08 -4.55 -11.21
C ILE A 59 10.87 -4.37 -12.13
N GLN A 60 10.70 -5.26 -13.11
CA GLN A 60 9.56 -5.22 -14.01
C GLN A 60 8.22 -5.35 -13.26
N LEU A 61 8.14 -6.24 -12.26
CA LEU A 61 6.94 -6.38 -11.43
C LEU A 61 6.67 -5.13 -10.58
N ALA A 62 7.71 -4.51 -10.02
CA ALA A 62 7.57 -3.27 -9.24
C ALA A 62 7.09 -2.11 -10.12
N ARG A 63 7.67 -1.94 -11.33
CA ARG A 63 7.21 -0.95 -12.33
C ARG A 63 5.77 -1.20 -12.76
N MET A 64 5.43 -2.47 -13.02
CA MET A 64 4.06 -2.86 -13.39
C MET A 64 3.06 -2.63 -12.25
N LYS A 65 3.43 -2.89 -10.99
CA LYS A 65 2.61 -2.58 -9.82
C LYS A 65 2.29 -1.08 -9.78
N ARG A 66 3.30 -0.23 -9.93
CA ARG A 66 3.11 1.24 -10.00
C ARG A 66 2.22 1.65 -11.16
N ALA A 67 2.48 1.14 -12.36
CA ALA A 67 1.68 1.42 -13.54
C ALA A 67 0.20 1.04 -13.33
N SER A 68 -0.09 -0.11 -12.73
CA SER A 68 -1.47 -0.53 -12.42
C SER A 68 -2.17 0.44 -11.46
N TYR A 69 -1.49 0.91 -10.41
CA TYR A 69 -2.10 1.88 -9.47
C TYR A 69 -2.33 3.24 -10.13
N LEU A 70 -1.40 3.68 -10.98
CA LEU A 70 -1.58 4.90 -11.78
C LEU A 70 -2.79 4.75 -12.70
N LEU A 71 -2.93 3.61 -13.38
CA LEU A 71 -4.08 3.34 -14.24
C LEU A 71 -5.39 3.30 -13.46
N ALA A 72 -5.43 2.66 -12.29
CA ALA A 72 -6.68 2.42 -11.56
C ALA A 72 -7.16 3.64 -10.77
N TYR A 73 -6.25 4.46 -10.24
CA TYR A 73 -6.59 5.49 -9.26
C TYR A 73 -6.19 6.91 -9.67
N ARG A 74 -5.57 7.10 -10.84
CA ARG A 74 -5.15 8.41 -11.36
C ARG A 74 -5.63 8.57 -12.80
N ASP A 75 -6.22 9.74 -13.07
CA ASP A 75 -6.85 10.01 -14.36
C ASP A 75 -6.05 11.01 -15.19
N ALA A 76 -5.03 11.64 -14.60
CA ALA A 76 -4.28 12.74 -15.19
C ALA A 76 -3.24 12.31 -16.23
N GLN A 77 -2.55 11.19 -15.99
CA GLN A 77 -1.49 10.70 -16.89
C GLN A 77 -2.04 9.85 -18.03
N SER A 78 -1.48 10.00 -19.22
CA SER A 78 -1.86 9.17 -20.36
C SER A 78 -1.33 7.73 -20.19
N VAL A 79 -1.92 6.77 -20.91
CA VAL A 79 -1.39 5.39 -20.93
C VAL A 79 0.02 5.36 -21.52
N THR A 80 0.33 6.27 -22.43
CA THR A 80 1.66 6.42 -23.04
C THR A 80 2.69 6.83 -21.99
N ASP A 81 2.42 7.86 -21.19
CA ASP A 81 3.35 8.34 -20.17
C ASP A 81 3.62 7.25 -19.13
N ILE A 82 2.56 6.56 -18.68
CA ILE A 82 2.67 5.42 -17.76
C ILE A 82 3.51 4.28 -18.36
N ALA A 83 3.42 4.04 -19.67
CA ALA A 83 4.24 3.03 -20.34
C ALA A 83 5.73 3.41 -20.32
N MET A 84 6.05 4.67 -20.60
CA MET A 84 7.43 5.17 -20.56
C MET A 84 8.01 5.09 -19.15
N GLU A 85 7.26 5.54 -18.13
CA GLU A 85 7.64 5.42 -16.71
C GLU A 85 7.74 3.96 -16.24
N ALA A 86 7.04 3.03 -16.90
CA ALA A 86 7.19 1.59 -16.64
C ALA A 86 8.44 0.98 -17.31
N GLY A 87 9.26 1.79 -18.00
CA GLY A 87 10.50 1.39 -18.66
C GLY A 87 10.28 0.71 -20.02
N TYR A 88 9.23 1.09 -20.75
CA TYR A 88 8.97 0.60 -22.11
C TYR A 88 9.22 1.70 -23.14
N ASP A 89 9.92 1.36 -24.22
CA ASP A 89 10.20 2.31 -25.32
C ASP A 89 8.96 2.64 -26.18
N ALA A 90 7.92 1.79 -26.11
CA ALA A 90 6.71 1.94 -26.91
C ALA A 90 5.45 1.51 -26.13
N PRO A 91 4.34 2.28 -26.21
CA PRO A 91 3.07 1.95 -25.57
C PRO A 91 2.47 0.60 -25.99
N ASP A 92 2.72 0.17 -27.23
CA ASP A 92 2.27 -1.14 -27.73
C ASP A 92 2.99 -2.30 -27.04
N ALA A 93 4.29 -2.15 -26.78
CA ALA A 93 5.06 -3.14 -26.04
C ALA A 93 4.57 -3.26 -24.60
N PHE A 94 4.30 -2.12 -23.95
CA PHE A 94 3.69 -2.09 -22.62
C PHE A 94 2.31 -2.74 -22.63
N SER A 95 1.44 -2.38 -23.57
CA SER A 95 0.07 -2.90 -23.65
C SER A 95 0.04 -4.42 -23.86
N ARG A 96 0.92 -4.96 -24.71
CA ARG A 96 1.07 -6.42 -24.87
C ARG A 96 1.56 -7.09 -23.59
N ALA A 97 2.60 -6.55 -22.96
CA ALA A 97 3.16 -7.11 -21.73
C ALA A 97 2.16 -7.03 -20.55
N PHE A 98 1.45 -5.92 -20.41
CA PHE A 98 0.43 -5.70 -19.38
C PHE A 98 -0.73 -6.69 -19.57
N ARG A 99 -1.25 -6.84 -20.81
CA ARG A 99 -2.30 -7.81 -21.11
C ARG A 99 -1.86 -9.26 -20.91
N GLN A 100 -0.66 -9.61 -21.35
CA GLN A 100 -0.11 -10.95 -21.15
C GLN A 100 0.00 -11.30 -19.66
N ARG A 101 0.32 -10.31 -18.82
CA ARG A 101 0.53 -10.50 -17.39
C ARG A 101 -0.76 -10.48 -16.56
N PHE A 102 -1.64 -9.53 -16.84
CA PHE A 102 -2.82 -9.25 -16.02
C PHE A 102 -4.14 -9.64 -16.69
N GLY A 103 -4.11 -10.17 -17.91
CA GLY A 103 -5.31 -10.59 -18.65
C GLY A 103 -6.13 -9.45 -19.26
N GLN A 104 -5.81 -8.19 -18.94
CA GLN A 104 -6.53 -7.00 -19.42
C GLN A 104 -5.61 -5.99 -20.10
N SER A 105 -6.12 -5.21 -21.06
CA SER A 105 -5.34 -4.08 -21.60
C SER A 105 -5.26 -2.93 -20.58
N PRO A 106 -4.22 -2.08 -20.63
CA PRO A 106 -4.11 -0.91 -19.74
C PRO A 106 -5.36 -0.02 -19.73
N SER A 107 -5.92 0.28 -20.91
CA SER A 107 -7.13 1.11 -21.03
C SER A 107 -8.38 0.45 -20.46
N SER A 108 -8.49 -0.88 -20.53
CA SER A 108 -9.58 -1.62 -19.88
C SER A 108 -9.41 -1.61 -18.37
N PHE A 109 -8.19 -1.88 -17.91
CA PHE A 109 -7.84 -1.90 -16.48
C PHE A 109 -8.10 -0.54 -15.82
N ARG A 110 -7.79 0.57 -16.51
CA ARG A 110 -8.11 1.93 -16.03
C ARG A 110 -9.60 2.13 -15.76
N LYS A 111 -10.48 1.59 -16.62
CA LYS A 111 -11.93 1.76 -16.50
C LYS A 111 -12.56 0.84 -15.45
N SER A 112 -12.12 -0.42 -15.43
CA SER A 112 -12.68 -1.46 -14.57
C SER A 112 -11.57 -2.46 -14.23
N PRO A 113 -10.72 -2.14 -13.23
CA PRO A 113 -9.59 -2.99 -12.88
C PRO A 113 -10.07 -4.34 -12.37
N ASP A 114 -9.51 -5.41 -12.92
CA ASP A 114 -9.67 -6.76 -12.38
C ASP A 114 -8.50 -7.09 -11.46
N TRP A 115 -8.75 -6.98 -10.16
CA TRP A 115 -7.74 -7.12 -9.13
C TRP A 115 -7.37 -8.58 -8.85
N GLU A 116 -8.20 -9.57 -9.20
CA GLU A 116 -7.91 -10.96 -8.88
C GLU A 116 -6.74 -11.53 -9.72
N PRO A 117 -6.76 -11.48 -11.07
CA PRO A 117 -5.62 -11.85 -11.89
C PRO A 117 -4.39 -10.97 -11.60
N TRP A 118 -4.63 -9.69 -11.30
CA TRP A 118 -3.57 -8.76 -10.93
C TRP A 118 -2.84 -9.19 -9.66
N LEU A 119 -3.57 -9.51 -8.58
CA LEU A 119 -3.01 -9.98 -7.31
C LEU A 119 -2.24 -11.27 -7.53
N ALA A 120 -2.77 -12.21 -8.31
CA ALA A 120 -2.07 -13.45 -8.63
C ALA A 120 -0.74 -13.21 -9.37
N ALA A 121 -0.70 -12.24 -10.29
CA ALA A 121 0.48 -11.90 -11.07
C ALA A 121 1.54 -11.11 -10.28
N ILE A 122 1.13 -10.28 -9.31
CA ILE A 122 2.02 -9.49 -8.44
C ILE A 122 2.52 -10.30 -7.24
N ARG A 123 1.81 -11.34 -6.79
CA ARG A 123 2.17 -12.19 -5.64
C ARG A 123 3.66 -12.58 -5.55
N PRO A 124 4.37 -12.92 -6.65
CA PRO A 124 5.81 -13.21 -6.56
C PRO A 124 6.65 -12.02 -6.05
N LEU A 125 6.30 -10.77 -6.39
CA LEU A 125 6.95 -9.57 -5.86
C LEU A 125 6.71 -9.43 -4.36
N ASP A 126 5.46 -9.56 -3.92
CA ASP A 126 5.11 -9.46 -2.49
C ASP A 126 5.80 -10.56 -1.66
N ASN A 127 5.87 -11.78 -2.19
CA ASN A 127 6.59 -12.89 -1.58
C ASN A 127 8.10 -12.66 -1.51
N ALA A 128 8.70 -12.01 -2.52
CA ALA A 128 10.11 -11.67 -2.47
C ALA A 128 10.39 -10.61 -1.40
N ARG A 129 9.56 -9.56 -1.34
CA ARG A 129 9.70 -8.48 -0.36
C ARG A 129 9.47 -8.97 1.07
N SER A 130 8.48 -9.84 1.30
CA SER A 130 8.18 -10.36 2.63
C SER A 130 9.28 -11.25 3.24
N LYS A 131 10.23 -11.75 2.44
CA LYS A 131 11.37 -12.53 2.96
C LYS A 131 12.35 -11.70 3.76
N LEU A 132 12.65 -10.48 3.32
CA LEU A 132 13.70 -9.64 3.91
C LEU A 132 13.24 -8.23 4.31
N MET A 133 12.11 -7.72 3.81
CA MET A 133 11.57 -6.40 4.18
C MET A 133 10.52 -6.50 5.30
N GLN A 134 10.69 -7.42 6.25
CA GLN A 134 9.81 -7.50 7.41
C GLN A 134 10.13 -6.35 8.36
N LYS A 135 9.23 -5.37 8.44
CA LYS A 135 9.33 -4.30 9.42
C LYS A 135 9.08 -4.90 10.80
N THR A 136 10.08 -4.79 11.67
CA THR A 136 9.94 -5.11 13.09
C THR A 136 9.56 -3.83 13.81
N PHE A 137 8.56 -3.91 14.69
CA PHE A 137 8.13 -2.79 15.53
C PHE A 137 8.55 -3.06 16.96
N THR A 138 8.84 -1.99 17.68
CA THR A 138 9.27 -1.97 19.07
C THR A 138 8.41 -0.99 19.87
N THR A 139 8.48 -1.08 21.20
CA THR A 139 7.66 -0.23 22.08
C THR A 139 7.93 1.26 21.87
N ASN A 140 9.16 1.61 21.46
CA ASN A 140 9.59 2.98 21.17
C ASN A 140 8.97 3.54 19.88
N ASP A 141 8.42 2.68 19.02
CA ASP A 141 7.75 3.11 17.78
C ASP A 141 6.29 3.57 18.03
N VAL A 142 5.75 3.31 19.23
CA VAL A 142 4.37 3.65 19.59
C VAL A 142 4.35 4.93 20.43
N ALA A 143 3.64 5.94 19.93
CA ALA A 143 3.42 7.20 20.63
C ALA A 143 1.99 7.29 21.16
N ILE A 144 1.82 7.65 22.44
CA ILE A 144 0.51 8.01 22.97
C ILE A 144 0.21 9.45 22.59
N ARG A 145 -0.92 9.69 21.92
CA ARG A 145 -1.36 11.03 21.52
C ARG A 145 -2.82 11.25 21.90
N ASN A 146 -3.15 12.46 22.35
CA ASN A 146 -4.53 12.92 22.41
C ASN A 146 -4.88 13.52 21.04
N VAL A 147 -5.92 12.99 20.41
CA VAL A 147 -6.41 13.43 19.10
C VAL A 147 -7.76 14.13 19.24
N SER A 148 -7.99 15.15 18.43
CA SER A 148 -9.28 15.83 18.38
C SER A 148 -10.31 14.99 17.64
N SER A 149 -11.59 15.20 17.97
CA SER A 149 -12.67 14.61 17.18
C SER A 149 -12.64 15.14 15.75
N THR A 150 -12.89 14.26 14.80
CA THR A 150 -12.81 14.59 13.37
C THR A 150 -14.13 14.24 12.68
N PRO A 151 -14.92 15.24 12.28
CA PRO A 151 -16.07 15.04 11.40
C PRO A 151 -15.63 14.45 10.06
N VAL A 152 -16.35 13.44 9.60
CA VAL A 152 -15.99 12.69 8.39
C VAL A 152 -17.21 12.43 7.49
N ALA A 153 -16.96 12.41 6.20
CA ALA A 153 -17.82 11.77 5.23
C ALA A 153 -17.35 10.33 5.00
N ILE A 154 -18.28 9.37 5.02
CA ILE A 154 -18.00 7.94 5.05
C ILE A 154 -18.61 7.26 3.83
N MET A 155 -17.78 6.60 3.04
CA MET A 155 -18.23 5.56 2.10
C MET A 155 -17.91 4.19 2.69
N GLU A 156 -18.95 3.42 3.00
CA GLU A 156 -18.79 2.05 3.50
C GLU A 156 -18.44 1.10 2.35
N HIS A 157 -17.43 0.28 2.56
CA HIS A 157 -17.23 -0.95 1.81
C HIS A 157 -17.75 -2.13 2.64
N ARG A 158 -18.59 -2.97 2.03
CA ARG A 158 -19.09 -4.21 2.61
C ARG A 158 -19.06 -5.31 1.55
N GLY A 159 -18.69 -6.51 1.96
CA GLY A 159 -18.58 -7.67 1.08
C GLY A 159 -17.15 -7.96 0.65
N ASP A 160 -17.01 -8.79 -0.39
CA ASP A 160 -15.74 -9.40 -0.75
C ASP A 160 -14.60 -8.35 -0.93
N PRO A 161 -13.47 -8.48 -0.19
CA PRO A 161 -12.32 -7.59 -0.32
C PRO A 161 -11.79 -7.39 -1.75
N VAL A 162 -12.00 -8.36 -2.65
CA VAL A 162 -11.63 -8.25 -4.07
C VAL A 162 -12.31 -7.05 -4.74
N THR A 163 -13.50 -6.67 -4.26
CA THR A 163 -14.29 -5.54 -4.79
C THR A 163 -13.96 -4.19 -4.14
N LEU A 164 -13.05 -4.17 -3.16
CA LEU A 164 -12.62 -2.95 -2.46
C LEU A 164 -12.04 -1.92 -3.42
N GLY A 165 -11.27 -2.36 -4.42
CA GLY A 165 -10.68 -1.46 -5.41
C GLY A 165 -11.71 -0.63 -6.17
N ALA A 166 -12.84 -1.23 -6.56
CA ALA A 166 -13.95 -0.51 -7.20
C ALA A 166 -14.63 0.50 -6.26
N THR A 167 -14.69 0.17 -4.96
CA THR A 167 -15.21 1.10 -3.95
C THR A 167 -14.26 2.28 -3.73
N ILE A 168 -12.95 2.05 -3.75
CA ILE A 168 -11.93 3.11 -3.70
C ILE A 168 -12.04 4.03 -4.93
N GLN A 169 -12.26 3.49 -6.13
CA GLN A 169 -12.45 4.32 -7.34
C GLN A 169 -13.68 5.24 -7.22
N ARG A 170 -14.81 4.71 -6.77
CA ARG A 170 -16.02 5.50 -6.47
C ARG A 170 -15.75 6.58 -5.43
N PHE A 171 -15.10 6.23 -4.33
CA PHE A 171 -14.73 7.18 -3.28
C PHE A 171 -13.83 8.31 -3.78
N ILE A 172 -12.84 7.99 -4.62
CA ILE A 172 -11.97 9.01 -5.24
C ILE A 172 -12.79 9.92 -6.17
N ALA A 173 -13.66 9.37 -7.02
CA ALA A 173 -14.49 10.14 -7.93
C ALA A 173 -15.44 11.09 -7.18
N TRP A 174 -16.14 10.58 -6.15
CA TRP A 174 -17.00 11.38 -5.30
C TRP A 174 -16.22 12.51 -4.60
N ARG A 175 -15.05 12.21 -4.01
CA ARG A 175 -14.21 13.22 -3.35
C ARG A 175 -13.78 14.34 -4.28
N LYS A 176 -13.42 14.01 -5.53
CA LYS A 176 -13.07 15.00 -6.55
C LYS A 176 -14.27 15.91 -6.86
N ALA A 177 -15.45 15.34 -7.05
CA ALA A 177 -16.67 16.10 -7.31
C ALA A 177 -17.04 17.01 -6.12
N ALA A 178 -16.78 16.58 -4.89
CA ALA A 178 -16.99 17.37 -3.67
C ALA A 178 -15.85 18.38 -3.38
N GLY A 179 -14.78 18.42 -4.18
CA GLY A 179 -13.63 19.32 -3.95
C GLY A 179 -12.77 18.96 -2.72
N LEU A 180 -12.86 17.73 -2.20
CA LEU A 180 -12.20 17.29 -0.97
C LEU A 180 -10.82 16.67 -1.25
N HIS A 181 -9.82 17.52 -1.41
CA HIS A 181 -8.45 17.12 -1.76
C HIS A 181 -7.69 16.50 -0.57
N PRO A 182 -6.91 15.41 -0.74
CA PRO A 182 -6.17 14.77 0.36
C PRO A 182 -5.21 15.67 1.16
N LYS A 183 -4.67 16.73 0.52
CA LYS A 183 -3.78 17.72 1.17
C LYS A 183 -4.50 18.65 2.15
N THR A 184 -5.81 18.86 1.97
CA THR A 184 -6.63 19.77 2.80
C THR A 184 -7.65 19.02 3.63
N SER A 185 -8.03 17.82 3.19
CA SER A 185 -9.05 16.98 3.80
C SER A 185 -8.44 15.60 4.06
N PRO A 186 -8.11 15.27 5.33
CA PRO A 186 -7.38 14.05 5.67
C PRO A 186 -8.18 12.81 5.28
N THR A 187 -7.47 11.74 4.97
CA THR A 187 -8.08 10.47 4.52
C THR A 187 -7.90 9.42 5.58
N PHE A 188 -8.97 8.71 5.93
CA PHE A 188 -8.92 7.64 6.91
C PHE A 188 -9.50 6.33 6.37
N ASN A 189 -9.01 5.23 6.93
CA ASN A 189 -9.64 3.93 6.82
C ASN A 189 -9.98 3.44 8.22
N VAL A 190 -11.25 3.08 8.46
CA VAL A 190 -11.70 2.49 9.74
C VAL A 190 -12.09 1.04 9.47
N TRP A 191 -11.37 0.07 10.03
CA TRP A 191 -11.67 -1.34 9.81
C TRP A 191 -12.74 -1.82 10.78
N ARG A 192 -13.92 -2.17 10.26
CA ARG A 192 -15.07 -2.61 11.08
C ARG A 192 -15.09 -4.12 11.30
N SER A 193 -14.48 -4.88 10.39
CA SER A 193 -14.30 -6.31 10.48
C SER A 193 -12.83 -6.67 10.64
N GLU A 194 -12.56 -7.94 10.96
CA GLU A 194 -11.26 -8.54 10.74
C GLU A 194 -10.85 -8.52 9.26
N ARG A 195 -9.54 -8.64 8.98
CA ARG A 195 -8.99 -8.59 7.62
C ARG A 195 -9.49 -9.75 6.74
N ARG A 196 -9.63 -10.93 7.34
CA ARG A 196 -10.01 -12.17 6.66
C ARG A 196 -11.14 -12.85 7.43
N PRO A 197 -12.37 -12.34 7.31
CA PRO A 197 -13.50 -12.97 7.97
C PRO A 197 -13.78 -14.36 7.41
N ALA A 198 -14.47 -15.18 8.20
CA ALA A 198 -14.87 -16.54 7.80
C ALA A 198 -15.70 -16.52 6.50
N SER A 199 -16.55 -15.51 6.33
CA SER A 199 -17.27 -15.23 5.10
C SER A 199 -16.76 -13.93 4.48
N PRO A 200 -16.35 -13.91 3.19
CA PRO A 200 -16.00 -12.67 2.50
C PRO A 200 -17.11 -11.60 2.54
N ALA A 201 -18.38 -12.00 2.69
CA ALA A 201 -19.51 -11.09 2.81
C ALA A 201 -19.45 -10.21 4.08
N ASP A 202 -18.76 -10.68 5.12
CA ASP A 202 -18.67 -9.99 6.42
C ASP A 202 -17.53 -8.97 6.46
N TYR A 203 -16.71 -8.89 5.41
CA TYR A 203 -15.64 -7.91 5.35
C TYR A 203 -16.22 -6.50 5.25
N SER A 204 -15.73 -5.59 6.11
CA SER A 204 -16.19 -4.22 6.16
C SER A 204 -15.09 -3.24 6.57
N VAL A 205 -14.95 -2.19 5.76
CA VAL A 205 -14.05 -1.06 6.00
C VAL A 205 -14.72 0.23 5.57
N ASP A 206 -14.58 1.27 6.37
CA ASP A 206 -15.06 2.61 6.03
C ASP A 206 -13.94 3.38 5.34
N LEU A 207 -14.24 3.96 4.18
CA LEU A 207 -13.39 4.95 3.51
C LEU A 207 -13.87 6.34 3.94
N CYS A 208 -13.06 7.06 4.70
CA CYS A 208 -13.46 8.32 5.31
C CYS A 208 -12.62 9.49 4.79
N VAL A 209 -13.23 10.66 4.66
CA VAL A 209 -12.54 11.93 4.44
C VAL A 209 -12.96 12.92 5.53
N GLY A 210 -11.98 13.58 6.16
CA GLY A 210 -12.23 14.62 7.15
C GLY A 210 -12.83 15.85 6.48
N THR A 211 -14.02 16.26 6.92
CA THR A 211 -14.74 17.42 6.39
C THR A 211 -15.88 17.84 7.32
N ASP A 212 -16.09 19.14 7.44
CA ASP A 212 -17.27 19.74 8.08
C ASP A 212 -18.35 20.14 7.06
N GLN A 213 -18.11 19.88 5.78
CA GLN A 213 -19.07 20.21 4.72
C GLN A 213 -20.33 19.34 4.86
N PRO A 214 -21.53 19.92 4.62
CA PRO A 214 -22.76 19.13 4.54
C PRO A 214 -22.66 18.05 3.47
N ILE A 215 -23.05 16.82 3.81
CA ILE A 215 -23.05 15.70 2.88
C ILE A 215 -24.42 15.61 2.23
N GLU A 216 -24.50 16.01 0.95
CA GLU A 216 -25.72 15.83 0.15
C GLU A 216 -25.94 14.34 -0.16
N ALA A 217 -27.19 13.90 -0.13
CA ALA A 217 -27.59 12.51 -0.39
C ALA A 217 -27.56 12.13 -1.89
N ASN A 218 -26.59 12.65 -2.66
CA ASN A 218 -26.52 12.55 -4.12
C ASN A 218 -26.00 11.20 -4.62
N GLY A 219 -26.81 10.15 -4.44
CA GLY A 219 -26.74 8.89 -5.19
C GLY A 219 -25.78 7.84 -4.63
N GLU A 220 -24.53 8.17 -4.34
CA GLU A 220 -23.65 7.29 -3.55
C GLU A 220 -24.02 7.40 -2.07
N ARG A 221 -24.13 6.27 -1.36
CA ARG A 221 -24.51 6.24 0.08
C ARG A 221 -23.38 6.75 0.98
N ILE A 222 -22.98 8.01 0.80
CA ILE A 222 -22.05 8.70 1.68
C ILE A 222 -22.81 9.09 2.95
N LYS A 223 -22.25 8.77 4.11
CA LYS A 223 -22.82 9.10 5.41
C LYS A 223 -21.97 10.16 6.09
N ALA A 224 -22.62 11.14 6.73
CA ALA A 224 -21.93 11.95 7.72
C ALA A 224 -21.66 11.08 8.96
N GLY A 225 -20.50 11.29 9.58
CA GLY A 225 -20.12 10.61 10.80
C GLY A 225 -18.95 11.33 11.48
N GLU A 226 -18.38 10.67 12.47
CA GLU A 226 -17.31 11.22 13.28
C GLU A 226 -16.33 10.12 13.66
N ILE A 227 -15.04 10.43 13.59
CA ILE A 227 -14.00 9.67 14.27
C ILE A 227 -13.79 10.33 15.63
N PRO A 228 -14.17 9.68 16.74
CA PRO A 228 -14.18 10.31 18.05
C PRO A 228 -12.77 10.66 18.50
N GLY A 229 -12.63 11.87 19.04
CA GLY A 229 -11.39 12.32 19.68
C GLY A 229 -11.08 11.52 20.95
N GLY A 230 -9.92 11.75 21.54
CA GLY A 230 -9.47 11.09 22.77
C GLY A 230 -8.06 10.55 22.65
N ARG A 231 -7.70 9.64 23.56
CA ARG A 231 -6.35 9.11 23.68
C ARG A 231 -6.17 7.91 22.72
N CYS A 232 -5.09 7.91 21.96
CA CYS A 232 -4.76 6.85 21.00
C CYS A 232 -3.29 6.45 21.13
N ALA A 233 -3.01 5.16 21.00
CA ALA A 233 -1.68 4.66 20.64
C ALA A 233 -1.50 4.80 19.13
N VAL A 234 -0.43 5.48 18.72
CA VAL A 234 -0.17 5.83 17.33
C VAL A 234 1.12 5.15 16.86
N LEU A 235 1.02 4.36 15.81
CA LEU A 235 2.14 3.68 15.18
C LEU A 235 2.32 4.17 13.73
N ARG A 236 3.49 4.73 13.43
CA ARG A 236 3.80 5.24 12.09
C ARG A 236 4.37 4.14 11.19
N VAL A 237 3.67 3.85 10.10
CA VAL A 237 4.08 2.91 9.07
C VAL A 237 4.61 3.68 7.87
N VAL A 238 5.77 3.26 7.36
CA VAL A 238 6.46 3.84 6.21
C VAL A 238 6.78 2.70 5.26
N GLY A 239 6.54 2.89 3.97
CA GLY A 239 6.72 1.87 2.95
C GLY A 239 5.40 1.27 2.47
N ASN A 240 5.31 -0.06 2.44
CA ASN A 240 4.10 -0.78 2.04
C ASN A 240 2.93 -0.50 3.00
N THR A 241 2.15 0.55 2.70
CA THR A 241 0.95 0.94 3.44
C THR A 241 -0.32 0.28 2.93
N ASP A 242 -0.23 -0.56 1.89
CA ASP A 242 -1.36 -1.40 1.45
C ASP A 242 -1.63 -2.52 2.45
N ASN A 243 -0.60 -2.94 3.19
CA ASN A 243 -0.71 -3.96 4.23
C ASN A 243 -0.35 -3.42 5.62
N LEU A 244 -1.36 -2.94 6.34
CA LEU A 244 -1.20 -2.43 7.72
C LEU A 244 -1.42 -3.52 8.78
N GLU A 245 -1.73 -4.75 8.39
CA GLU A 245 -2.00 -5.84 9.33
C GLU A 245 -0.82 -6.16 10.26
N PRO A 246 0.46 -6.23 9.81
CA PRO A 246 1.56 -6.49 10.74
C PRO A 246 1.68 -5.44 11.84
N ALA A 247 1.42 -4.17 11.52
CA ALA A 247 1.42 -3.07 12.48
C ALA A 247 0.23 -3.16 13.45
N ALA A 248 -0.96 -3.49 12.94
CA ALA A 248 -2.15 -3.70 13.77
C ALA A 248 -1.97 -4.89 14.72
N LEU A 249 -1.47 -6.02 14.22
CA LEU A 249 -1.17 -7.20 15.02
C LEU A 249 -0.12 -6.89 16.07
N TYR A 250 0.92 -6.13 15.75
CA TYR A 250 1.91 -5.70 16.74
C TYR A 250 1.25 -4.89 17.87
N LEU A 251 0.39 -3.92 17.55
CA LEU A 251 -0.30 -3.13 18.56
C LEU A 251 -1.16 -3.99 19.48
N TYR A 252 -1.95 -4.92 18.95
CA TYR A 252 -2.84 -5.77 19.76
C TYR A 252 -2.12 -6.93 20.48
N ARG A 253 -1.17 -7.59 19.81
CA ARG A 253 -0.52 -8.82 20.30
C ARG A 253 0.66 -8.52 21.20
N ASP A 254 1.50 -7.56 20.83
CA ASP A 254 2.82 -7.38 21.42
C ASP A 254 2.87 -6.13 22.31
N TRP A 255 2.29 -5.01 21.88
CA TRP A 255 2.37 -3.74 22.61
C TRP A 255 1.29 -3.58 23.70
N LEU A 256 0.00 -3.76 23.35
CA LEU A 256 -1.11 -3.51 24.27
C LEU A 256 -1.05 -4.34 25.57
N PRO A 257 -0.70 -5.66 25.55
CA PRO A 257 -0.65 -6.45 26.77
C PRO A 257 0.42 -6.02 27.78
N VAL A 258 1.46 -5.30 27.34
CA VAL A 258 2.59 -4.88 28.17
C VAL A 258 2.64 -3.36 28.40
N SER A 259 1.76 -2.59 27.77
CA SER A 259 1.75 -1.11 27.86
C SER A 259 1.06 -0.58 29.11
N GLY A 260 0.21 -1.39 29.76
CA GLY A 260 -0.66 -0.94 30.86
C GLY A 260 -1.88 -0.16 30.38
N GLU A 261 -2.14 -0.13 29.07
CA GLU A 261 -3.28 0.56 28.46
C GLU A 261 -4.42 -0.40 28.16
N GLU A 262 -5.63 0.14 28.02
CA GLU A 262 -6.81 -0.61 27.57
C GLU A 262 -7.38 0.02 26.31
N ALA A 263 -7.75 -0.82 25.33
CA ALA A 263 -8.46 -0.34 24.15
C ALA A 263 -9.87 0.13 24.52
N ARG A 264 -10.30 1.26 23.95
CA ARG A 264 -11.70 1.70 24.06
C ARG A 264 -12.57 1.03 22.99
N ASP A 265 -13.89 1.18 23.14
CA ASP A 265 -14.88 0.71 22.18
C ASP A 265 -14.93 1.57 20.90
N PHE A 266 -13.85 1.54 20.12
CA PHE A 266 -13.80 2.09 18.78
C PHE A 266 -12.78 1.29 17.95
N PRO A 267 -13.05 0.98 16.68
CA PRO A 267 -12.15 0.18 15.88
C PRO A 267 -10.80 0.88 15.64
N ILE A 268 -9.77 0.06 15.39
CA ILE A 268 -8.50 0.57 14.88
C ILE A 268 -8.73 1.26 13.54
N TYR A 269 -8.05 2.38 13.31
CA TYR A 269 -8.16 3.14 12.07
C TYR A 269 -6.79 3.67 11.66
N CYS A 270 -6.63 4.05 10.39
CA CYS A 270 -5.44 4.74 9.95
C CYS A 270 -5.77 6.10 9.34
N GLN A 271 -4.83 7.03 9.45
CA GLN A 271 -4.75 8.20 8.61
C GLN A 271 -3.69 7.96 7.53
N ARG A 272 -4.06 8.17 6.27
CA ARG A 272 -3.13 8.11 5.13
C ARG A 272 -2.50 9.49 4.96
N LEU A 273 -1.19 9.61 5.18
CA LEU A 273 -0.45 10.88 5.09
C LEU A 273 0.15 11.11 3.71
N SER A 274 0.66 10.04 3.07
CA SER A 274 1.11 10.04 1.68
C SER A 274 0.70 8.72 1.00
N PHE A 275 0.43 8.78 -0.30
CA PHE A 275 -0.16 7.68 -1.04
C PHE A 275 0.76 7.19 -2.13
N PHE A 276 0.99 5.88 -2.19
CA PHE A 276 1.41 5.28 -3.45
C PHE A 276 0.24 5.38 -4.45
N PRO A 277 0.47 5.73 -5.73
CA PRO A 277 1.75 6.00 -6.39
C PRO A 277 2.10 7.50 -6.51
N GLU A 278 1.47 8.40 -5.76
CA GLU A 278 1.83 9.83 -5.75
C GLU A 278 3.24 10.05 -5.18
N VAL A 279 3.60 9.24 -4.19
CA VAL A 279 5.00 9.06 -3.76
C VAL A 279 5.45 7.64 -4.07
N PRO A 280 6.77 7.39 -4.24
CA PRO A 280 7.32 6.05 -4.28
C PRO A 280 6.84 5.20 -3.10
N GLU A 281 6.68 3.89 -3.30
CA GLU A 281 6.12 3.01 -2.27
C GLU A 281 6.91 3.09 -0.95
N HIS A 282 8.23 3.21 -1.00
CA HIS A 282 9.09 3.31 0.18
C HIS A 282 8.91 4.63 0.96
N GLU A 283 8.29 5.64 0.37
CA GLU A 283 7.98 6.94 0.97
C GLU A 283 6.50 7.07 1.37
N ALA A 284 5.65 6.08 1.05
CA ALA A 284 4.26 6.11 1.45
C ALA A 284 4.15 5.97 2.98
N VAL A 285 3.30 6.79 3.61
CA VAL A 285 3.17 6.89 5.05
C VAL A 285 1.72 6.79 5.48
N ALA A 286 1.47 5.94 6.47
CA ALA A 286 0.22 5.89 7.21
C ALA A 286 0.50 5.90 8.71
N GLU A 287 -0.34 6.57 9.48
CA GLU A 287 -0.37 6.44 10.93
C GLU A 287 -1.55 5.56 11.33
N LEU A 288 -1.28 4.52 12.12
CA LEU A 288 -2.28 3.61 12.65
C LEU A 288 -2.61 4.03 14.08
N TYR A 289 -3.90 4.16 14.38
CA TYR A 289 -4.41 4.64 15.66
C TYR A 289 -5.19 3.51 16.31
N LEU A 290 -4.66 3.01 17.42
CA LEU A 290 -5.38 2.14 18.36
C LEU A 290 -6.01 3.03 19.43
N PRO A 291 -7.35 3.17 19.45
CA PRO A 291 -8.00 4.03 20.41
C PRO A 291 -7.96 3.44 21.83
N LEU A 292 -7.65 4.27 22.83
CA LEU A 292 -7.46 3.87 24.23
C LEU A 292 -8.52 4.48 25.15
N LYS A 293 -8.69 3.88 26.34
CA LYS A 293 -9.52 4.40 27.42
C LYS A 293 -8.89 5.63 28.09
#